data_AF-A0A8C9UNE3-F1
#
_entry.id   AF-A0A8C9UNE3-F1
#
_cell.length_a   1.000
_cell.length_b   1.000
_cell.length_c   1.000
_cell.angle_alpha   90.00
_cell.angle_beta   90.00
_cell.angle_gamma   90.00
#
_symmetry.space_group_name_H-M   'P 1'
#
loop_
_entity.id
_entity.type
_entity.pdbx_description
1 polymer ?
#
loop_
_entity_poly.entity_id
_entity_poly.type
_entity_poly.pdbx_seq_one_letter_code
_entity_poly.pdbx_strand_id
1 'polypeptide(L)'
;LVKRMDFTEAYSDTCSTVGLAAREGNVKILRKLLKKGRSIDVADNRGWMPIHEAAYHNSVECLRMLIHADSSENYIKTKTFEGFCALHLAASQGHWKIAQILLEAGADPNATTLEETTPLFLAVENGQIDVLRLLLRHGANVNGSHSMCGWNSLHQASFQENAEIIKLLLKKGANKECQDDFGITPLFVAAQYGKLESLNILISSGANVNCQALDKATPLFIAAQEGHTKCVELLLSSGANPDLYCNEDNWQLPIHAAAQMGHAKILDLLIPLTNRACDTGLDKVSPVYSAVFGGHEECLEILLQNGYSPDAQMCLVFGFSSPMCMAFQKDCEFFGIVNILLKYGAQLNELHLAYCLKYEKFSVFRYFLKKGCLLAPWNHISEFINHAINAQIKYKEWLPHLLLAGFDPLTLLSSSWIDSVSDDILIFTLEFTNWKRLPPTVEKMLSARASNSSWALQQWITAVPSLTHLCRLKIRSSLKPEHLLSDSFIQQLPLPRSLHSYLLYEEVLRMNEIPELVTHDGEVSEAT
;
A
#
# COMPACT_ATOMS: atom_id res chain seq x y z
N LEU A 1 26.50 10.41 47.80
CA LEU A 1 27.39 9.48 47.06
C LEU A 1 26.58 8.26 46.65
N VAL A 2 25.88 8.39 45.53
CA VAL A 2 25.14 7.29 44.90
C VAL A 2 26.21 6.37 44.28
N LYS A 3 26.36 5.15 44.81
CA LYS A 3 27.18 4.12 44.17
C LYS A 3 26.55 3.83 42.81
N ARG A 4 27.28 4.11 41.73
CA ARG A 4 27.00 3.57 40.40
C ARG A 4 26.90 2.05 40.54
N MET A 5 25.71 1.50 40.31
CA MET A 5 25.55 0.09 40.02
C MET A 5 26.10 -0.12 38.62
N ASP A 6 27.22 -0.83 38.54
CA ASP A 6 27.87 -1.23 37.32
C ASP A 6 27.19 -2.51 36.83
N PHE A 7 26.43 -2.42 35.73
CA PHE A 7 25.74 -3.55 35.11
C PHE A 7 26.65 -4.34 34.15
N THR A 8 27.98 -4.16 34.22
CA THR A 8 28.94 -4.86 33.33
C THR A 8 29.62 -6.08 33.95
N GLU A 9 29.17 -6.59 35.10
CA GLU A 9 29.48 -7.97 35.49
C GLU A 9 28.78 -8.91 34.52
N ALA A 10 29.48 -9.25 33.43
CA ALA A 10 29.16 -10.39 32.59
C ALA A 10 28.86 -11.56 33.51
N TYR A 11 27.65 -12.13 33.37
CA TYR A 11 27.20 -13.34 34.04
C TYR A 11 28.33 -14.37 34.00
N SER A 12 29.09 -14.49 35.10
CA SER A 12 30.20 -15.43 35.16
C SER A 12 29.63 -16.83 34.92
N ASP A 13 30.16 -17.52 33.93
CA ASP A 13 29.73 -18.87 33.54
C ASP A 13 29.87 -19.81 34.74
N THR A 14 28.75 -20.20 35.35
CA THR A 14 28.72 -21.04 36.55
C THR A 14 28.79 -22.53 36.22
N CYS A 15 29.30 -22.88 35.04
CA CYS A 15 29.41 -24.24 34.56
C CYS A 15 30.19 -25.13 35.55
N SER A 16 29.58 -26.26 35.92
CA SER A 16 30.24 -27.22 36.81
C SER A 16 31.51 -27.78 36.17
N THR A 17 32.48 -28.25 36.97
CA THR A 17 33.70 -28.87 36.42
C THR A 17 33.43 -30.08 35.52
N VAL A 18 32.32 -30.81 35.76
CA VAL A 18 31.84 -31.89 34.90
C VAL A 18 31.28 -31.31 33.59
N GLY A 19 30.50 -30.23 33.69
CA GLY A 19 29.96 -29.50 32.54
C GLY A 19 31.05 -28.90 31.66
N LEU A 20 32.09 -28.29 32.25
CA LEU A 20 33.22 -27.75 31.51
C LEU A 20 34.00 -28.86 30.78
N ALA A 21 34.22 -30.01 31.43
CA ALA A 21 34.85 -31.16 30.78
C ALA A 21 33.98 -31.71 29.62
N ALA A 22 32.65 -31.66 29.75
CA ALA A 22 31.72 -32.03 28.69
C ALA A 22 31.75 -31.02 27.54
N ARG A 23 31.74 -29.73 27.85
CA ARG A 23 31.86 -28.61 26.90
C ARG A 23 33.14 -28.69 26.06
N GLU A 24 34.28 -28.94 26.70
CA GLU A 24 35.57 -29.08 26.04
C GLU A 24 35.78 -30.44 25.35
N GLY A 25 34.86 -31.40 25.52
CA GLY A 25 35.03 -32.76 25.01
C GLY A 25 36.16 -33.54 25.69
N ASN A 26 36.57 -33.15 26.89
CA ASN A 26 37.72 -33.74 27.59
C ASN A 26 37.36 -35.03 28.33
N VAL A 27 37.29 -36.13 27.57
CA VAL A 27 36.95 -37.48 28.05
C VAL A 27 37.81 -37.94 29.23
N LYS A 28 39.11 -37.61 29.23
CA LYS A 28 40.06 -38.01 30.30
C LYS A 28 39.72 -37.32 31.61
N ILE A 29 39.49 -36.00 31.58
CA ILE A 29 39.11 -35.23 32.76
C ILE A 29 37.74 -35.68 33.25
N LEU A 30 36.76 -35.79 32.36
CA LEU A 30 35.42 -36.23 32.70
C LEU A 30 35.45 -37.59 33.42
N ARG A 31 36.20 -38.58 32.90
CA ARG A 31 36.36 -39.90 33.54
C ARG A 31 36.92 -39.81 34.94
N LYS A 32 37.90 -38.93 35.16
CA LYS A 32 38.51 -38.72 36.48
C LYS A 32 37.52 -38.06 37.45
N LEU A 33 36.70 -37.12 36.98
CA LEU A 33 35.68 -36.44 37.78
C LEU A 33 34.56 -37.42 38.20
N LEU A 34 34.06 -38.23 37.27
CA LEU A 34 33.04 -39.25 37.56
C LEU A 34 33.53 -40.30 38.56
N LYS A 35 34.77 -40.79 38.41
CA LYS A 35 35.39 -41.72 39.39
C LYS A 35 35.54 -41.12 40.79
N LYS A 36 35.61 -39.79 40.90
CA LYS A 36 35.66 -39.06 42.18
C LYS A 36 34.26 -38.78 42.75
N GLY A 37 33.19 -39.27 42.14
CA GLY A 37 31.82 -39.05 42.59
C GLY A 37 31.33 -37.62 42.40
N ARG A 38 31.87 -36.89 41.42
CA ARG A 38 31.34 -35.55 41.08
C ARG A 38 29.97 -35.68 40.41
N SER A 39 29.02 -34.87 40.86
CA SER A 39 27.65 -34.89 40.36
C SER A 39 27.57 -34.44 38.89
N ILE A 40 26.68 -35.08 38.13
CA ILE A 40 26.47 -34.83 36.71
C ILE A 40 25.22 -33.98 36.42
N ASP A 41 24.51 -33.59 37.47
CA ASP A 41 23.21 -32.93 37.47
C ASP A 41 23.25 -31.49 38.01
N VAL A 42 24.45 -30.91 38.11
CA VAL A 42 24.62 -29.52 38.53
C VAL A 42 24.41 -28.60 37.33
N ALA A 43 23.32 -27.84 37.38
CA ALA A 43 22.97 -26.85 36.37
C ALA A 43 23.74 -25.52 36.55
N ASP A 44 24.04 -24.84 35.45
CA ASP A 44 24.58 -23.48 35.43
C ASP A 44 23.46 -22.42 35.54
N ASN A 45 23.80 -21.14 35.39
CA ASN A 45 22.89 -20.00 35.45
C ASN A 45 21.88 -19.91 34.28
N ARG A 46 22.01 -20.74 33.24
CA ARG A 46 21.05 -20.92 32.15
C ARG A 46 20.18 -22.16 32.35
N GLY A 47 20.42 -22.92 33.42
CA GLY A 47 19.83 -24.24 33.62
C GLY A 47 20.52 -25.34 32.79
N TRP A 48 21.67 -25.05 32.17
CA TRP A 48 22.40 -26.06 31.40
C TRP A 48 23.12 -27.01 32.33
N MET A 49 23.07 -28.29 31.99
CA MET A 49 23.72 -29.38 32.71
C MET A 49 24.80 -29.98 31.81
N PRO A 50 25.72 -30.79 32.35
CA PRO A 50 26.74 -31.48 31.53
C PRO A 50 26.20 -32.19 30.29
N ILE A 51 24.98 -32.74 30.32
CA ILE A 51 24.33 -33.37 29.15
C ILE A 51 24.00 -32.34 28.06
N HIS A 52 23.55 -31.14 28.42
CA HIS A 52 23.29 -30.02 27.51
C HIS A 52 24.59 -29.52 26.87
N GLU A 53 25.64 -29.34 27.67
CA GLU A 53 26.98 -28.95 27.22
C GLU A 53 27.56 -29.97 26.23
N ALA A 54 27.49 -31.27 26.57
CA ALA A 54 27.97 -32.32 25.67
C ALA A 54 27.19 -32.35 24.35
N ALA A 55 25.87 -32.13 24.43
CA ALA A 55 25.01 -32.17 23.26
C ALA A 55 25.25 -30.99 22.31
N TYR A 56 25.38 -29.78 22.84
CA TYR A 56 25.61 -28.57 22.03
C TYR A 56 27.01 -28.55 21.39
N HIS A 57 28.03 -29.03 22.11
CA HIS A 57 29.43 -29.00 21.66
C HIS A 57 29.90 -30.27 20.92
N ASN A 58 28.98 -31.17 20.54
CA ASN A 58 29.28 -32.41 19.83
C ASN A 58 30.25 -33.35 20.56
N SER A 59 30.23 -33.35 21.89
CA SER A 59 31.13 -34.16 22.72
C SER A 59 30.61 -35.59 22.88
N VAL A 60 30.63 -36.35 21.79
CA VAL A 60 30.00 -37.68 21.67
C VAL A 60 30.38 -38.65 22.79
N GLU A 61 31.67 -38.82 23.05
CA GLU A 61 32.13 -39.75 24.09
C GLU A 61 31.83 -39.24 25.50
N CYS A 62 31.87 -37.92 25.71
CA CYS A 62 31.45 -37.34 26.98
C CYS A 62 29.96 -37.57 27.23
N LEU A 63 29.11 -37.38 26.22
CA LEU A 63 27.69 -37.66 26.31
C LEU A 63 27.43 -39.13 26.66
N ARG A 64 28.08 -40.08 25.98
CA ARG A 64 27.96 -41.51 26.31
C ARG A 64 28.31 -41.77 27.77
N MET A 65 29.41 -41.20 28.25
CA MET A 65 29.82 -41.38 29.64
C MET A 65 28.84 -40.78 30.65
N LEU A 66 28.23 -39.63 30.35
CA LEU A 66 27.22 -39.00 31.20
C LEU A 66 25.95 -39.87 31.27
N ILE A 67 25.46 -40.36 30.13
CA ILE A 67 24.28 -41.26 30.07
C ILE A 67 24.56 -42.62 30.74
N HIS A 68 25.79 -43.14 30.68
CA HIS A 68 26.15 -44.35 31.42
C HIS A 68 26.26 -44.10 32.93
N ALA A 69 26.56 -42.88 33.35
CA ALA A 69 26.65 -42.52 34.77
C ALA A 69 25.26 -42.37 35.40
N ASP A 70 24.28 -41.88 34.64
CA ASP A 70 22.85 -41.91 35.00
C ASP A 70 22.00 -42.13 33.74
N SER A 71 21.43 -43.33 33.62
CA SER A 71 20.53 -43.70 32.54
C SER A 71 19.06 -43.48 32.91
N SER A 72 18.77 -42.72 33.97
CA SER A 72 17.41 -42.41 34.38
C SER A 72 16.72 -41.54 33.33
N GLU A 73 15.43 -41.80 33.14
CA GLU A 73 14.58 -41.02 32.27
C GLU A 73 14.57 -39.53 32.66
N ASN A 74 14.65 -39.24 33.96
CA ASN A 74 14.72 -37.89 34.49
C ASN A 74 15.94 -37.13 33.98
N TYR A 75 17.13 -37.76 33.98
CA TYR A 75 18.36 -37.10 33.53
C TYR A 75 18.30 -36.74 32.04
N ILE A 76 17.87 -37.67 31.19
CA ILE A 76 17.74 -37.49 29.74
C ILE A 76 16.72 -36.41 29.39
N LYS A 77 15.63 -36.32 30.16
CA LYS A 77 14.54 -35.36 29.93
C LYS A 77 14.73 -34.02 30.62
N THR A 78 15.85 -33.81 31.31
CA THR A 78 16.07 -32.51 31.97
C THR A 78 16.05 -31.37 30.96
N LYS A 79 15.53 -30.23 31.40
CA LYS A 79 15.37 -29.03 30.58
C LYS A 79 16.16 -27.85 31.17
N THR A 80 16.64 -26.98 30.30
CA THR A 80 17.16 -25.65 30.67
C THR A 80 16.03 -24.74 31.17
N PHE A 81 16.36 -23.54 31.64
CA PHE A 81 15.34 -22.57 32.07
C PHE A 81 14.42 -22.11 30.94
N GLU A 82 14.87 -22.18 29.69
CA GLU A 82 14.06 -21.91 28.48
C GLU A 82 13.30 -23.16 27.97
N GLY A 83 13.43 -24.30 28.67
CA GLY A 83 12.74 -25.53 28.32
C GLY A 83 13.48 -26.42 27.31
N PHE A 84 14.70 -26.09 26.89
CA PHE A 84 15.48 -26.93 25.97
C PHE A 84 15.96 -28.19 26.67
N CYS A 85 15.75 -29.36 26.06
CA CYS A 85 16.47 -30.58 26.42
C CYS A 85 17.71 -30.76 25.53
N ALA A 86 18.60 -31.70 25.89
CA ALA A 86 19.80 -32.02 25.12
C ALA A 86 19.52 -32.33 23.63
N LEU A 87 18.36 -32.94 23.32
CA LEU A 87 17.99 -33.28 21.94
C LEU A 87 17.68 -32.03 21.11
N HIS A 88 17.11 -30.97 21.69
CA HIS A 88 16.89 -29.70 21.00
C HIS A 88 18.22 -29.07 20.56
N LEU A 89 19.19 -29.05 21.48
CA LEU A 89 20.53 -28.49 21.23
C LEU A 89 21.28 -29.30 20.17
N ALA A 90 21.20 -30.63 20.24
CA ALA A 90 21.77 -31.50 19.21
C ALA A 90 21.13 -31.27 17.84
N ALA A 91 19.81 -31.05 17.81
CA ALA A 91 19.05 -30.83 16.59
C ALA A 91 19.34 -29.47 15.94
N SER A 92 19.42 -28.39 16.72
CA SER A 92 19.77 -27.07 16.18
C SER A 92 21.18 -27.03 15.61
N GLN A 93 22.13 -27.72 16.25
CA GLN A 93 23.54 -27.72 15.84
C GLN A 93 23.90 -28.77 14.77
N GLY A 94 22.97 -29.66 14.40
CA GLY A 94 23.23 -30.68 13.37
C GLY A 94 24.05 -31.89 13.85
N HIS A 95 24.18 -32.08 15.16
CA HIS A 95 24.99 -33.15 15.74
C HIS A 95 24.26 -34.49 15.70
N TRP A 96 24.14 -35.08 14.50
CA TRP A 96 23.35 -36.31 14.26
C TRP A 96 23.74 -37.48 15.18
N LYS A 97 25.02 -37.61 15.53
CA LYS A 97 25.50 -38.70 16.38
C LYS A 97 25.11 -38.50 17.85
N ILE A 98 25.09 -37.25 18.32
CA ILE A 98 24.55 -36.86 19.63
C ILE A 98 23.05 -37.15 19.65
N ALA A 99 22.31 -36.68 18.65
CA ALA A 99 20.87 -36.88 18.53
C ALA A 99 20.52 -38.38 18.52
N GLN A 100 21.29 -39.21 17.82
CA GLN A 100 21.09 -40.66 17.79
C GLN A 100 21.24 -41.28 19.16
N ILE A 101 22.30 -40.94 19.88
CA ILE A 101 22.54 -41.46 21.23
C ILE A 101 21.42 -41.05 22.18
N LEU A 102 20.95 -39.81 22.11
CA LEU A 102 19.85 -39.31 22.95
C LEU A 102 18.54 -40.05 22.65
N LEU A 103 18.20 -40.23 21.38
CA LEU A 103 16.99 -40.95 20.97
C LEU A 103 17.03 -42.43 21.35
N GLU A 104 18.18 -43.09 21.20
CA GLU A 104 18.42 -44.47 21.65
C GLU A 104 18.34 -44.60 23.19
N ALA A 105 18.71 -43.53 23.91
CA ALA A 105 18.59 -43.44 25.37
C ALA A 105 17.19 -43.06 25.87
N GLY A 106 16.20 -42.91 24.98
CA GLY A 106 14.81 -42.62 25.34
C GLY A 106 14.46 -41.13 25.44
N ALA A 107 15.26 -40.23 24.85
CA ALA A 107 14.85 -38.84 24.70
C ALA A 107 13.56 -38.75 23.86
N ASP A 108 12.62 -37.92 24.31
CA ASP A 108 11.36 -37.70 23.60
C ASP A 108 11.60 -36.82 22.36
N PRO A 109 11.38 -37.34 21.13
CA PRO A 109 11.54 -36.55 19.90
C PRO A 109 10.52 -35.43 19.74
N ASN A 110 9.45 -35.43 20.55
CA ASN A 110 8.37 -34.46 20.55
C ASN A 110 8.39 -33.54 21.78
N ALA A 111 9.48 -33.57 22.57
CA ALA A 111 9.65 -32.63 23.66
C ALA A 111 9.56 -31.19 23.14
N THR A 112 8.98 -30.29 23.93
CA THR A 112 8.84 -28.87 23.58
C THR A 112 9.59 -27.97 24.57
N THR A 113 10.10 -26.85 24.07
CA THR A 113 10.58 -25.71 24.89
C THR A 113 9.40 -24.94 25.51
N LEU A 114 9.68 -23.87 26.26
CA LEU A 114 8.64 -22.97 26.75
C LEU A 114 7.89 -22.22 25.63
N GLU A 115 8.50 -22.10 24.45
CA GLU A 115 7.93 -21.48 23.25
C GLU A 115 7.31 -22.54 22.30
N GLU A 116 7.07 -23.74 22.81
CA GLU A 116 6.51 -24.87 22.04
C GLU A 116 7.40 -25.34 20.87
N THR A 117 8.69 -25.02 20.91
CA THR A 117 9.65 -25.44 19.87
C THR A 117 10.02 -26.91 20.03
N THR A 118 9.93 -27.68 18.95
CA THR A 118 10.34 -29.09 18.91
C THR A 118 11.77 -29.26 18.36
N PRO A 119 12.47 -30.38 18.65
CA PRO A 119 13.76 -30.68 18.02
C PRO A 119 13.65 -30.75 16.50
N LEU A 120 12.52 -31.24 15.98
CA LEU A 120 12.28 -31.35 14.54
C LEU A 120 12.24 -29.97 13.88
N PHE A 121 11.56 -29.01 14.51
CA PHE A 121 11.53 -27.63 14.01
C PHE A 121 12.94 -27.02 13.97
N LEU A 122 13.72 -27.14 15.06
CA LEU A 122 15.09 -26.61 15.11
C LEU A 122 15.99 -27.24 14.03
N ALA A 123 15.85 -28.54 13.77
CA ALA A 123 16.57 -29.20 12.69
C ALA A 123 16.18 -28.63 11.33
N VAL A 124 14.91 -28.31 11.11
CA VAL A 124 14.44 -27.69 9.86
C VAL A 124 14.94 -26.26 9.72
N GLU A 125 14.73 -25.44 10.74
CA GLU A 125 15.16 -24.03 10.78
C GLU A 125 16.66 -23.88 10.51
N ASN A 126 17.48 -24.80 11.02
CA ASN A 126 18.93 -24.78 10.84
C ASN A 126 19.42 -25.63 9.66
N GLY A 127 18.52 -26.16 8.82
CA GLY A 127 18.88 -26.92 7.61
C GLY A 127 19.53 -28.30 7.87
N GLN A 128 19.35 -28.86 9.06
CA GLN A 128 20.03 -30.06 9.54
C GLN A 128 19.34 -31.36 9.08
N ILE A 129 19.51 -31.69 7.80
CA ILE A 129 18.76 -32.79 7.16
C ILE A 129 19.01 -34.18 7.76
N ASP A 130 20.24 -34.46 8.22
CA ASP A 130 20.58 -35.76 8.82
C ASP A 130 19.87 -35.95 10.16
N VAL A 131 19.84 -34.90 10.99
CA VAL A 131 19.09 -34.92 12.26
C VAL A 131 17.60 -35.00 12.00
N LEU A 132 17.07 -34.27 11.01
CA LEU A 132 15.68 -34.34 10.61
C LEU A 132 15.27 -35.78 10.22
N ARG A 133 16.06 -36.46 9.37
CA ARG A 133 15.81 -37.85 8.98
C ARG A 133 15.76 -38.78 10.18
N LEU A 134 16.65 -38.56 11.15
CA LEU A 134 16.75 -39.35 12.36
C LEU A 134 15.54 -39.12 13.28
N LEU A 135 15.19 -37.86 13.55
CA LEU A 135 14.01 -37.49 14.35
C LEU A 135 12.73 -38.12 13.78
N LEU A 136 12.52 -38.02 12.47
CA LEU A 136 11.37 -38.61 11.78
C LEU A 136 11.36 -40.16 11.83
N ARG A 137 12.53 -40.82 11.93
CA ARG A 137 12.60 -42.28 12.12
C ARG A 137 12.22 -42.69 13.54
N HIS A 138 12.48 -41.84 14.52
CA HIS A 138 12.18 -42.09 15.93
C HIS A 138 10.81 -41.58 16.38
N GLY A 139 9.93 -41.18 15.45
CA GLY A 139 8.54 -40.82 15.78
C GLY A 139 8.32 -39.34 16.12
N ALA A 140 9.21 -38.45 15.68
CA ALA A 140 8.91 -37.02 15.70
C ALA A 140 7.66 -36.71 14.85
N ASN A 141 6.76 -35.92 15.41
CA ASN A 141 5.53 -35.49 14.77
C ASN A 141 5.85 -34.48 13.66
N VAL A 142 5.75 -34.92 12.41
CA VAL A 142 5.98 -34.08 11.22
C VAL A 142 5.01 -32.89 11.14
N ASN A 143 3.83 -33.02 11.75
CA ASN A 143 2.80 -31.99 11.81
C ASN A 143 2.78 -31.24 13.16
N GLY A 144 3.84 -31.40 13.98
CA GLY A 144 3.96 -30.66 15.22
C GLY A 144 3.98 -29.15 14.95
N SER A 145 3.12 -28.40 15.63
CA SER A 145 3.21 -26.95 15.67
C SER A 145 4.53 -26.51 16.31
N HIS A 146 4.97 -25.33 15.92
CA HIS A 146 6.04 -24.58 16.55
C HIS A 146 5.50 -23.18 16.81
N SER A 147 5.78 -22.60 17.97
CA SER A 147 5.22 -21.34 18.43
C SER A 147 3.70 -21.36 18.61
N MET A 148 3.21 -20.38 19.36
CA MET A 148 1.79 -20.27 19.70
C MET A 148 0.90 -19.86 18.52
N CYS A 149 1.47 -19.50 17.36
CA CYS A 149 0.72 -19.01 16.20
C CYS A 149 0.43 -20.08 15.12
N GLY A 150 0.68 -21.36 15.39
CA GLY A 150 0.41 -22.44 14.43
C GLY A 150 1.43 -22.58 13.29
N TRP A 151 2.49 -21.77 13.27
CA TRP A 151 3.62 -21.95 12.33
C TRP A 151 4.23 -23.34 12.51
N ASN A 152 4.73 -23.96 11.44
CA ASN A 152 5.28 -25.32 11.56
C ASN A 152 6.50 -25.54 10.65
N SER A 153 7.04 -26.74 10.71
CA SER A 153 8.24 -27.10 9.98
C SER A 153 8.09 -27.00 8.45
N LEU A 154 6.90 -27.25 7.91
CA LEU A 154 6.68 -27.11 6.46
C LEU A 154 6.58 -25.64 6.05
N HIS A 155 5.99 -24.77 6.88
CA HIS A 155 6.04 -23.31 6.68
C HIS A 155 7.49 -22.81 6.68
N GLN A 156 8.27 -23.18 7.69
CA GLN A 156 9.67 -22.77 7.81
C GLN A 156 10.52 -23.23 6.62
N ALA A 157 10.40 -24.50 6.23
CA ALA A 157 11.13 -25.03 5.09
C ALA A 157 10.75 -24.33 3.78
N SER A 158 9.47 -23.98 3.62
CA SER A 158 8.97 -23.27 2.44
C SER A 158 9.48 -21.84 2.36
N PHE A 159 9.54 -21.13 3.50
CA PHE A 159 10.15 -19.80 3.63
C PHE A 159 11.65 -19.82 3.30
N GLN A 160 12.39 -20.84 3.75
CA GLN A 160 13.83 -20.95 3.54
C GLN A 160 14.23 -21.47 2.14
N GLU A 161 13.26 -21.89 1.33
CA GLU A 161 13.50 -22.51 0.02
C GLU A 161 14.35 -23.79 0.06
N ASN A 162 14.24 -24.55 1.15
CA ASN A 162 15.00 -25.80 1.29
C ASN A 162 14.27 -26.98 0.64
N ALA A 163 14.47 -27.15 -0.66
CA ALA A 163 13.82 -28.16 -1.48
C ALA A 163 13.96 -29.60 -0.94
N GLU A 164 15.13 -29.97 -0.41
CA GLU A 164 15.34 -31.32 0.12
C GLU A 164 14.52 -31.58 1.39
N ILE A 165 14.47 -30.58 2.29
CA ILE A 165 13.67 -30.67 3.52
C ILE A 165 12.18 -30.70 3.19
N ILE A 166 11.70 -29.83 2.30
CA ILE A 166 10.28 -29.82 1.87
C ILE A 166 9.88 -31.20 1.33
N LYS A 167 10.66 -31.75 0.39
CA LYS A 167 10.42 -33.08 -0.19
C LYS A 167 10.42 -34.18 0.87
N LEU A 168 11.34 -34.11 1.85
CA LEU A 168 11.40 -35.08 2.94
C LEU A 168 10.20 -35.00 3.87
N LEU A 169 9.80 -33.79 4.29
CA LEU A 169 8.64 -33.56 5.16
C LEU A 169 7.36 -34.06 4.49
N LEU A 170 7.13 -33.69 3.22
CA LEU A 170 5.96 -34.15 2.44
C LEU A 170 5.94 -35.67 2.28
N LYS A 171 7.10 -36.28 1.95
CA LYS A 171 7.23 -37.76 1.88
C LYS A 171 6.92 -38.45 3.22
N LYS A 172 7.10 -37.75 4.33
CA LYS A 172 6.83 -38.24 5.69
C LYS A 172 5.44 -37.88 6.21
N GLY A 173 4.57 -37.34 5.36
CA GLY A 173 3.17 -37.08 5.68
C GLY A 173 2.91 -35.72 6.32
N ALA A 174 3.80 -34.74 6.09
CA ALA A 174 3.50 -33.35 6.40
C ALA A 174 2.21 -32.91 5.68
N ASN A 175 1.29 -32.29 6.41
CA ASN A 175 0.10 -31.71 5.84
C ASN A 175 0.48 -30.45 5.05
N LYS A 176 0.46 -30.55 3.72
CA LYS A 176 0.70 -29.42 2.81
C LYS A 176 -0.36 -28.30 2.91
N GLU A 177 -1.53 -28.61 3.45
CA GLU A 177 -2.61 -27.66 3.73
C GLU A 177 -2.65 -27.25 5.21
N CYS A 178 -1.54 -27.40 5.94
CA CYS A 178 -1.47 -26.85 7.30
C CYS A 178 -1.64 -25.34 7.25
N GLN A 179 -2.29 -24.80 8.27
CA GLN A 179 -2.54 -23.37 8.40
C GLN A 179 -2.00 -22.89 9.72
N ASP A 180 -1.40 -21.69 9.71
CA ASP A 180 -1.15 -20.92 10.93
C ASP A 180 -2.45 -20.23 11.41
N ASP A 181 -2.36 -19.45 12.49
CA ASP A 181 -3.50 -18.74 13.08
C ASP A 181 -4.14 -17.69 12.16
N PHE A 182 -3.47 -17.31 11.06
CA PHE A 182 -3.98 -16.39 10.04
C PHE A 182 -4.48 -17.13 8.79
N GLY A 183 -4.54 -18.47 8.82
CA GLY A 183 -4.95 -19.28 7.68
C GLY A 183 -3.87 -19.43 6.61
N ILE A 184 -2.63 -18.99 6.89
CA ILE A 184 -1.53 -18.99 5.94
C ILE A 184 -1.02 -20.41 5.77
N THR A 185 -0.90 -20.85 4.52
CA THR A 185 -0.38 -22.18 4.16
C THR A 185 1.10 -22.10 3.74
N PRO A 186 1.84 -23.22 3.69
CA PRO A 186 3.21 -23.23 3.16
C PRO A 186 3.28 -22.75 1.70
N LEU A 187 2.23 -23.01 0.90
CA LEU A 187 2.13 -22.51 -0.48
C LEU A 187 2.00 -20.99 -0.50
N PHE A 188 1.18 -20.43 0.39
CA PHE A 188 1.04 -18.99 0.55
C PHE A 188 2.38 -18.35 0.95
N VAL A 189 3.10 -18.91 1.92
CA VAL A 189 4.44 -18.45 2.34
C VAL A 189 5.40 -18.43 1.14
N ALA A 190 5.45 -19.52 0.36
CA ALA A 190 6.31 -19.57 -0.81
C ALA A 190 5.96 -18.49 -1.84
N ALA A 191 4.68 -18.22 -2.05
CA ALA A 191 4.20 -17.16 -2.96
C ALA A 191 4.53 -15.75 -2.45
N GLN A 192 4.32 -15.47 -1.16
CA GLN A 192 4.58 -14.18 -0.53
C GLN A 192 6.06 -13.79 -0.58
N TYR A 193 6.96 -14.75 -0.33
CA TYR A 193 8.40 -14.49 -0.27
C TYR A 193 9.14 -14.84 -1.57
N GLY A 194 8.42 -15.12 -2.65
CA GLY A 194 9.00 -15.36 -3.98
C GLY A 194 9.85 -16.64 -4.08
N LYS A 195 9.56 -17.65 -3.25
CA LYS A 195 10.30 -18.92 -3.17
C LYS A 195 9.84 -19.89 -4.24
N LEU A 196 10.27 -19.64 -5.47
CA LEU A 196 9.81 -20.34 -6.66
C LEU A 196 10.02 -21.86 -6.56
N GLU A 197 11.14 -22.33 -6.01
CA GLU A 197 11.38 -23.77 -5.90
C GLU A 197 10.46 -24.43 -4.86
N SER A 198 10.26 -23.79 -3.70
CA SER A 198 9.27 -24.22 -2.70
C SER A 198 7.87 -24.30 -3.31
N LEU A 199 7.47 -23.24 -4.01
CA LEU A 199 6.16 -23.12 -4.65
C LEU A 199 5.94 -24.27 -5.63
N ASN A 200 6.92 -24.54 -6.50
CA ASN A 200 6.87 -25.62 -7.47
C ASN A 200 6.75 -27.01 -6.82
N ILE A 201 7.50 -27.27 -5.74
CA ILE A 201 7.44 -28.56 -5.03
C ILE A 201 6.06 -28.77 -4.38
N LEU A 202 5.51 -27.73 -3.75
CA LEU A 202 4.21 -27.79 -3.08
C LEU A 202 3.08 -28.02 -4.10
N ILE A 203 3.07 -27.26 -5.20
CA ILE A 203 2.12 -27.45 -6.31
C ILE A 203 2.22 -28.86 -6.90
N SER A 204 3.45 -29.31 -7.20
CA SER A 204 3.69 -30.66 -7.73
C SER A 204 3.26 -31.78 -6.76
N SER A 205 3.17 -31.46 -5.47
CA SER A 205 2.68 -32.37 -4.42
C SER A 205 1.16 -32.25 -4.23
N GLY A 206 0.47 -31.48 -5.07
CA GLY A 206 -0.97 -31.30 -5.09
C GLY A 206 -1.50 -30.35 -4.02
N ALA A 207 -0.72 -29.33 -3.63
CA ALA A 207 -1.21 -28.26 -2.76
C ALA A 207 -2.31 -27.44 -3.46
N ASN A 208 -3.32 -26.97 -2.70
CA ASN A 208 -4.39 -26.17 -3.27
C ASN A 208 -3.89 -24.77 -3.68
N VAL A 209 -3.74 -24.54 -4.98
CA VAL A 209 -3.31 -23.25 -5.57
C VAL A 209 -4.26 -22.08 -5.30
N ASN A 210 -5.52 -22.38 -4.95
CA ASN A 210 -6.57 -21.40 -4.66
C ASN A 210 -6.92 -21.38 -3.16
N CYS A 211 -6.01 -21.79 -2.28
CA CYS A 211 -6.21 -21.62 -0.84
C CYS A 211 -6.37 -20.14 -0.48
N GLN A 212 -7.08 -19.87 0.61
CA GLN A 212 -7.31 -18.53 1.12
C GLN A 212 -6.87 -18.45 2.59
N ALA A 213 -6.13 -17.40 2.91
CA ALA A 213 -5.91 -16.98 4.29
C ALA A 213 -7.23 -16.48 4.90
N LEU A 214 -7.24 -16.20 6.20
CA LEU A 214 -8.45 -15.76 6.90
C LEU A 214 -9.02 -14.43 6.37
N ASP A 215 -8.18 -13.56 5.83
CA ASP A 215 -8.57 -12.31 5.17
C ASP A 215 -8.97 -12.49 3.69
N LYS A 216 -9.10 -13.74 3.24
CA LYS A 216 -9.37 -14.18 1.86
C LYS A 216 -8.20 -14.04 0.88
N ALA A 217 -7.03 -13.56 1.28
CA ALA A 217 -5.88 -13.45 0.39
C ALA A 217 -5.48 -14.82 -0.18
N THR A 218 -5.19 -14.87 -1.48
CA THR A 218 -4.74 -16.08 -2.19
C THR A 218 -3.24 -16.04 -2.45
N PRO A 219 -2.57 -17.19 -2.70
CA PRO A 219 -1.18 -17.22 -3.16
C PRO A 219 -0.93 -16.36 -4.40
N LEU A 220 -1.87 -16.36 -5.37
CA LEU A 220 -1.77 -15.53 -6.58
C LEU A 220 -1.83 -14.04 -6.25
N PHE A 221 -2.73 -13.64 -5.35
CA PHE A 221 -2.86 -12.26 -4.91
C PHE A 221 -1.59 -11.76 -4.21
N ILE A 222 -1.07 -12.50 -3.23
CA ILE A 222 0.10 -12.05 -2.48
C ILE A 222 1.36 -12.05 -3.36
N ALA A 223 1.54 -13.01 -4.27
CA ALA A 223 2.64 -12.99 -5.24
C ALA A 223 2.52 -11.79 -6.21
N ALA A 224 1.30 -11.43 -6.60
CA ALA A 224 1.05 -10.26 -7.44
C ALA A 224 1.31 -8.95 -6.70
N GLN A 225 0.95 -8.86 -5.42
CA GLN A 225 1.22 -7.69 -4.57
C GLN A 225 2.72 -7.48 -4.33
N GLU A 226 3.46 -8.55 -4.03
CA GLU A 226 4.88 -8.50 -3.70
C GLU A 226 5.80 -8.47 -4.94
N GLY A 227 5.24 -8.56 -6.16
CA GLY A 227 6.02 -8.41 -7.40
C GLY A 227 6.75 -9.66 -7.88
N HIS A 228 6.36 -10.85 -7.42
CA HIS A 228 7.05 -12.11 -7.75
C HIS A 228 6.57 -12.70 -9.08
N THR A 229 6.96 -12.09 -10.21
CA THR A 229 6.46 -12.45 -11.56
C THR A 229 6.55 -13.94 -11.87
N LYS A 230 7.67 -14.61 -11.59
CA LYS A 230 7.84 -16.05 -11.86
C LYS A 230 6.89 -16.92 -11.02
N CYS A 231 6.58 -16.49 -9.79
CA CYS A 231 5.61 -17.19 -8.95
C CYS A 231 4.19 -17.02 -9.51
N VAL A 232 3.85 -15.82 -9.99
CA VAL A 232 2.58 -15.57 -10.68
C VAL A 232 2.44 -16.44 -11.93
N GLU A 233 3.46 -16.50 -12.80
CA GLU A 233 3.47 -17.37 -13.99
C GLU A 233 3.22 -18.84 -13.62
N LEU A 234 3.91 -19.33 -12.59
CA LEU A 234 3.76 -20.71 -12.13
C LEU A 234 2.37 -20.97 -11.54
N LEU A 235 1.83 -20.05 -10.74
CA LEU A 235 0.49 -20.17 -10.15
C LEU A 235 -0.60 -20.19 -11.23
N LEU A 236 -0.54 -19.26 -12.20
CA LEU A 236 -1.49 -19.18 -13.31
C LEU A 236 -1.45 -20.43 -14.18
N SER A 237 -0.25 -20.89 -14.57
CA SER A 237 -0.09 -22.13 -15.35
C SER A 237 -0.50 -23.40 -14.58
N SER A 238 -0.59 -23.31 -13.24
CA SER A 238 -1.06 -24.39 -12.36
C SER A 238 -2.54 -24.28 -11.99
N GLY A 239 -3.30 -23.36 -12.60
CA GLY A 239 -4.75 -23.26 -12.41
C GLY A 239 -5.19 -22.35 -11.24
N ALA A 240 -4.34 -21.43 -10.78
CA ALA A 240 -4.78 -20.37 -9.89
C ALA A 240 -5.83 -19.49 -10.61
N ASN A 241 -6.93 -19.19 -9.91
CA ASN A 241 -8.04 -18.41 -10.45
C ASN A 241 -7.78 -16.90 -10.24
N PRO A 242 -7.55 -16.12 -11.31
CA PRO A 242 -7.34 -14.67 -11.21
C PRO A 242 -8.61 -13.88 -10.84
N ASP A 243 -9.78 -14.52 -10.90
CA ASP A 243 -11.08 -13.92 -10.56
C ASP A 243 -11.56 -14.29 -9.15
N LEU A 244 -10.71 -14.92 -8.33
CA LEU A 244 -11.03 -15.22 -6.93
C LEU A 244 -10.85 -13.97 -6.05
N TYR A 245 -11.93 -13.49 -5.44
CA TYR A 245 -11.89 -12.31 -4.58
C TYR A 245 -11.06 -12.54 -3.32
N CYS A 246 -10.19 -11.58 -3.04
CA CYS A 246 -9.12 -11.68 -2.06
C CYS A 246 -9.32 -10.79 -0.83
N ASN A 247 -10.55 -10.32 -0.59
CA ASN A 247 -10.91 -9.56 0.61
C ASN A 247 -12.39 -9.74 0.97
N GLU A 248 -12.76 -9.34 2.19
CA GLU A 248 -14.13 -9.50 2.71
C GLU A 248 -15.18 -8.73 1.91
N ASP A 249 -14.84 -7.54 1.43
CA ASP A 249 -15.72 -6.68 0.62
C ASP A 249 -15.90 -7.19 -0.82
N ASN A 250 -15.24 -8.29 -1.20
CA ASN A 250 -15.35 -8.96 -2.50
C ASN A 250 -15.12 -8.03 -3.71
N TRP A 251 -14.14 -7.13 -3.63
CA TRP A 251 -13.75 -6.29 -4.77
C TRP A 251 -12.31 -6.56 -5.22
N GLN A 252 -11.44 -6.96 -4.29
CA GLN A 252 -10.02 -7.03 -4.57
C GLN A 252 -9.67 -8.34 -5.27
N LEU A 253 -8.83 -8.23 -6.31
CA LEU A 253 -8.34 -9.32 -7.15
C LEU A 253 -6.83 -9.15 -7.32
N PRO A 254 -6.09 -10.18 -7.77
CA PRO A 254 -4.66 -10.06 -8.06
C PRO A 254 -4.32 -8.89 -9.01
N ILE A 255 -5.19 -8.57 -9.98
CA ILE A 255 -5.00 -7.44 -10.90
C ILE A 255 -4.98 -6.09 -10.15
N HIS A 256 -5.79 -5.94 -9.10
CA HIS A 256 -5.84 -4.73 -8.27
C HIS A 256 -4.54 -4.54 -7.50
N ALA A 257 -4.02 -5.62 -6.90
CA ALA A 257 -2.74 -5.59 -6.21
C ALA A 257 -1.59 -5.24 -7.16
N ALA A 258 -1.51 -5.90 -8.33
CA ALA A 258 -0.47 -5.61 -9.32
C ALA A 258 -0.52 -4.15 -9.82
N ALA A 259 -1.73 -3.63 -10.09
CA ALA A 259 -1.93 -2.24 -10.50
C ALA A 259 -1.54 -1.24 -9.40
N GLN A 260 -1.97 -1.50 -8.16
CA GLN A 260 -1.70 -0.63 -7.00
C GLN A 260 -0.22 -0.60 -6.61
N MET A 261 0.49 -1.71 -6.77
CA MET A 261 1.89 -1.84 -6.38
C MET A 261 2.87 -1.61 -7.53
N GLY A 262 2.37 -1.33 -8.74
CA GLY A 262 3.21 -0.91 -9.88
C GLY A 262 3.88 -2.06 -10.64
N HIS A 263 3.36 -3.28 -10.54
CA HIS A 263 3.97 -4.46 -11.14
C HIS A 263 3.48 -4.69 -12.58
N ALA A 264 3.88 -3.83 -13.51
CA ALA A 264 3.46 -3.84 -14.92
C ALA A 264 3.55 -5.22 -15.60
N LYS A 265 4.66 -5.95 -15.40
CA LYS A 265 4.83 -7.30 -15.98
C LYS A 265 3.82 -8.32 -15.45
N ILE A 266 3.42 -8.20 -14.19
CA ILE A 266 2.41 -9.08 -13.58
C ILE A 266 1.04 -8.70 -14.13
N LEU A 267 0.79 -7.40 -14.30
CA LEU A 267 -0.42 -6.89 -14.89
C LEU A 267 -0.62 -7.42 -16.33
N ASP A 268 0.43 -7.45 -17.15
CA ASP A 268 0.40 -8.05 -18.50
C ASP A 268 0.00 -9.54 -18.49
N LEU A 269 0.39 -10.29 -17.45
CA LEU A 269 0.01 -11.69 -17.29
C LEU A 269 -1.45 -11.85 -16.84
N LEU A 270 -1.95 -10.94 -16.02
CA LEU A 270 -3.28 -11.04 -15.41
C LEU A 270 -4.40 -10.52 -16.32
N ILE A 271 -4.18 -9.40 -17.02
CA ILE A 271 -5.18 -8.78 -17.92
C ILE A 271 -5.86 -9.77 -18.88
N PRO A 272 -5.14 -10.65 -19.62
CA PRO A 272 -5.78 -11.56 -20.56
C PRO A 272 -6.59 -12.67 -19.88
N LEU A 273 -6.42 -12.89 -18.57
CA LEU A 273 -7.05 -13.98 -17.81
C LEU A 273 -8.13 -13.49 -16.84
N THR A 274 -8.16 -12.20 -16.51
CA THR A 274 -9.12 -11.61 -15.57
C THR A 274 -10.40 -11.17 -16.28
N ASN A 275 -11.54 -11.55 -15.72
CA ASN A 275 -12.86 -11.13 -16.20
C ASN A 275 -13.09 -9.63 -15.98
N ARG A 276 -13.62 -8.95 -17.00
CA ARG A 276 -13.96 -7.52 -16.98
C ARG A 276 -15.12 -7.15 -16.05
N ALA A 277 -15.77 -8.10 -15.40
CA ALA A 277 -16.74 -7.84 -14.35
C ALA A 277 -16.17 -6.96 -13.21
N CYS A 278 -14.85 -7.00 -12.96
CA CYS A 278 -14.21 -6.06 -12.02
C CYS A 278 -14.29 -4.61 -12.50
N ASP A 279 -14.25 -4.36 -13.81
CA ASP A 279 -14.30 -3.02 -14.39
C ASP A 279 -15.72 -2.47 -14.52
N THR A 280 -16.70 -3.30 -14.88
CA THR A 280 -18.06 -2.85 -15.24
C THR A 280 -19.17 -3.32 -14.29
N GLY A 281 -18.85 -4.15 -13.31
CA GLY A 281 -19.83 -4.74 -12.40
C GLY A 281 -20.38 -3.73 -11.39
N LEU A 282 -21.66 -3.89 -11.04
CA LEU A 282 -22.25 -3.15 -9.92
C LEU A 282 -21.48 -3.49 -8.64
N ASP A 283 -21.16 -2.46 -7.85
CA ASP A 283 -20.37 -2.54 -6.61
C ASP A 283 -18.97 -3.15 -6.79
N LYS A 284 -18.45 -3.20 -8.02
CA LYS A 284 -17.07 -3.60 -8.31
C LYS A 284 -16.18 -2.39 -8.53
N VAL A 285 -14.93 -2.55 -8.12
CA VAL A 285 -13.90 -1.53 -8.24
C VAL A 285 -13.11 -1.83 -9.50
N SER A 286 -12.97 -0.84 -10.38
CA SER A 286 -12.09 -0.97 -11.53
C SER A 286 -10.61 -0.97 -11.09
N PRO A 287 -9.75 -1.82 -11.67
CA PRO A 287 -8.30 -1.78 -11.45
C PRO A 287 -7.65 -0.44 -11.79
N VAL A 288 -8.31 0.40 -12.60
CA VAL A 288 -7.87 1.76 -12.91
C VAL A 288 -7.75 2.59 -11.63
N TYR A 289 -8.69 2.45 -10.70
CA TYR A 289 -8.60 3.11 -9.39
C TYR A 289 -7.36 2.64 -8.61
N SER A 290 -7.04 1.34 -8.65
CA SER A 290 -5.84 0.82 -8.01
C SER A 290 -4.56 1.41 -8.62
N ALA A 291 -4.44 1.52 -9.94
CA ALA A 291 -3.28 2.15 -10.58
C ALA A 291 -3.14 3.64 -10.22
N VAL A 292 -4.25 4.39 -10.21
CA VAL A 292 -4.29 5.80 -9.80
C VAL A 292 -3.94 5.94 -8.31
N PHE A 293 -4.52 5.09 -7.46
CA PHE A 293 -4.20 5.02 -6.03
C PHE A 293 -2.78 4.51 -5.76
N GLY A 294 -2.13 3.80 -6.69
CA GLY A 294 -0.70 3.49 -6.62
C GLY A 294 0.16 4.68 -7.05
N GLY A 295 -0.34 5.47 -8.01
CA GLY A 295 0.43 6.51 -8.71
C GLY A 295 1.36 5.92 -9.77
N HIS A 296 1.04 4.74 -10.31
CA HIS A 296 1.88 4.02 -11.25
C HIS A 296 1.39 4.23 -12.68
N GLU A 297 2.01 5.19 -13.37
CA GLU A 297 1.66 5.62 -14.73
C GLU A 297 1.71 4.49 -15.76
N GLU A 298 2.75 3.66 -15.72
CA GLU A 298 2.90 2.51 -16.63
C GLU A 298 1.73 1.51 -16.47
N CYS A 299 1.38 1.14 -15.23
CA CYS A 299 0.25 0.26 -14.96
C CYS A 299 -1.08 0.87 -15.40
N LEU A 300 -1.27 2.17 -15.16
CA LEU A 300 -2.45 2.89 -15.62
C LEU A 300 -2.55 2.83 -17.15
N GLU A 301 -1.47 3.15 -17.85
CA GLU A 301 -1.44 3.14 -19.31
C GLU A 301 -1.70 1.75 -19.87
N ILE A 302 -1.11 0.69 -19.30
CA ILE A 302 -1.37 -0.70 -19.68
C ILE A 302 -2.85 -1.06 -19.54
N LEU A 303 -3.50 -0.70 -18.42
CA LEU A 303 -4.94 -0.94 -18.23
C LEU A 303 -5.77 -0.23 -19.32
N LEU A 304 -5.52 1.06 -19.55
CA LEU A 304 -6.31 1.83 -20.51
C LEU A 304 -6.07 1.36 -21.96
N GLN A 305 -4.84 0.97 -22.32
CA GLN A 305 -4.53 0.34 -23.62
C GLN A 305 -5.30 -0.97 -23.83
N ASN A 306 -5.53 -1.70 -22.75
CA ASN A 306 -6.32 -2.93 -22.76
C ASN A 306 -7.82 -2.67 -22.58
N GLY A 307 -8.30 -1.44 -22.74
CA GLY A 307 -9.74 -1.12 -22.81
C GLY A 307 -10.46 -1.03 -21.47
N TYR A 308 -9.74 -0.92 -20.34
CA TYR A 308 -10.37 -0.46 -19.10
C TYR A 308 -10.77 1.02 -19.23
N SER A 309 -11.91 1.41 -18.66
CA SER A 309 -12.43 2.78 -18.82
C SER A 309 -11.63 3.79 -17.98
N PRO A 310 -11.17 4.93 -18.55
CA PRO A 310 -10.60 6.02 -17.75
C PRO A 310 -11.67 6.75 -16.92
N ASP A 311 -12.94 6.63 -17.29
CA ASP A 311 -14.13 7.10 -16.58
C ASP A 311 -14.87 5.92 -15.94
N ALA A 312 -14.12 5.05 -15.23
CA ALA A 312 -14.70 3.91 -14.51
C ALA A 312 -15.86 4.35 -13.59
N GLN A 313 -16.83 3.45 -13.33
CA GLN A 313 -17.96 3.79 -12.47
C GLN A 313 -17.52 4.22 -11.07
N MET A 314 -18.38 4.98 -10.40
CA MET A 314 -18.16 5.42 -9.03
C MET A 314 -17.71 4.27 -8.13
N CYS A 315 -16.57 4.46 -7.48
CA CYS A 315 -16.03 3.52 -6.52
C CYS A 315 -16.50 3.89 -5.11
N LEU A 316 -17.41 3.09 -4.56
CA LEU A 316 -17.90 3.27 -3.18
C LEU A 316 -16.83 3.00 -2.13
N VAL A 317 -15.89 2.08 -2.43
CA VAL A 317 -14.79 1.70 -1.53
C VAL A 317 -13.87 2.90 -1.28
N PHE A 318 -13.53 3.65 -2.32
CA PHE A 318 -12.68 4.84 -2.20
C PHE A 318 -13.46 6.16 -2.08
N GLY A 319 -14.78 6.14 -2.33
CA GLY A 319 -15.63 7.32 -2.26
C GLY A 319 -15.45 8.31 -3.40
N PHE A 320 -14.99 7.87 -4.58
CA PHE A 320 -14.74 8.74 -5.74
C PHE A 320 -15.66 8.40 -6.91
N SER A 321 -16.17 9.44 -7.57
CA SER A 321 -17.04 9.34 -8.75
C SER A 321 -16.32 8.93 -10.03
N SER A 322 -15.01 9.18 -10.13
CA SER A 322 -14.17 8.77 -11.26
C SER A 322 -12.71 8.57 -10.82
N PRO A 323 -11.89 7.83 -11.59
CA PRO A 323 -10.45 7.76 -11.38
C PRO A 323 -9.77 9.15 -11.43
N MET A 324 -10.25 10.05 -12.28
CA MET A 324 -9.75 11.42 -12.35
C MET A 324 -9.99 12.20 -11.05
N CYS A 325 -11.15 12.05 -10.42
CA CYS A 325 -11.40 12.65 -9.10
C CYS A 325 -10.44 12.14 -8.02
N MET A 326 -10.10 10.85 -8.05
CA MET A 326 -9.13 10.26 -7.12
C MET A 326 -7.71 10.80 -7.34
N ALA A 327 -7.30 11.05 -8.58
CA ALA A 327 -5.96 11.53 -8.91
C ALA A 327 -5.59 12.84 -8.16
N PHE A 328 -6.58 13.65 -7.75
CA PHE A 328 -6.36 14.87 -7.00
C PHE A 328 -6.01 14.68 -5.51
N GLN A 329 -6.30 13.52 -4.92
CA GLN A 329 -6.08 13.29 -3.47
C GLN A 329 -4.60 13.08 -3.12
N LYS A 330 -3.75 12.68 -4.09
CA LYS A 330 -2.37 12.26 -3.83
C LYS A 330 -1.34 13.39 -3.94
N ASP A 331 -0.34 13.33 -3.07
CA ASP A 331 0.86 14.19 -3.06
C ASP A 331 1.95 13.77 -4.09
N CYS A 332 1.60 12.96 -5.09
CA CYS A 332 2.51 12.55 -6.16
C CYS A 332 2.42 13.49 -7.37
N GLU A 333 3.37 13.36 -8.32
CA GLU A 333 3.33 13.98 -9.66
C GLU A 333 2.08 13.52 -10.44
N PHE A 334 0.91 14.05 -10.09
CA PHE A 334 -0.40 13.65 -10.62
C PHE A 334 -0.65 14.09 -12.06
N PHE A 335 0.24 14.94 -12.61
CA PHE A 335 0.15 15.43 -13.98
C PHE A 335 0.25 14.30 -15.00
N GLY A 336 1.14 13.33 -14.82
CA GLY A 336 1.25 12.20 -15.74
C GLY A 336 0.01 11.31 -15.70
N ILE A 337 -0.50 10.99 -14.51
CA ILE A 337 -1.77 10.28 -14.33
C ILE A 337 -2.95 11.00 -15.02
N VAL A 338 -3.10 12.30 -14.79
CA VAL A 338 -4.16 13.11 -15.42
C VAL A 338 -4.01 13.14 -16.94
N ASN A 339 -2.79 13.32 -17.44
CA ASN A 339 -2.52 13.32 -18.87
C ASN A 339 -2.80 11.96 -19.52
N ILE A 340 -2.47 10.86 -18.86
CA ILE A 340 -2.78 9.52 -19.32
C ILE A 340 -4.30 9.32 -19.38
N LEU A 341 -5.04 9.65 -18.31
CA LEU A 341 -6.51 9.55 -18.32
C LEU A 341 -7.12 10.34 -19.48
N LEU A 342 -6.68 11.58 -19.71
CA LEU A 342 -7.14 12.43 -20.82
C LEU A 342 -6.74 11.86 -22.19
N LYS A 343 -5.51 11.36 -22.34
CA LYS A 343 -5.00 10.73 -23.56
C LYS A 343 -5.89 9.56 -24.00
N TYR A 344 -6.42 8.81 -23.03
CA TYR A 344 -7.31 7.67 -23.28
C TYR A 344 -8.80 8.02 -23.23
N GLY A 345 -9.15 9.31 -23.20
CA GLY A 345 -10.51 9.79 -23.44
C GLY A 345 -11.37 10.08 -22.22
N ALA A 346 -10.78 10.27 -21.03
CA ALA A 346 -11.51 10.73 -19.85
C ALA A 346 -12.29 12.03 -20.14
N GLN A 347 -13.57 12.05 -19.78
CA GLN A 347 -14.45 13.19 -20.05
C GLN A 347 -14.34 14.25 -18.95
N LEU A 348 -13.83 15.42 -19.32
CA LEU A 348 -13.79 16.57 -18.42
C LEU A 348 -15.18 17.16 -18.18
N ASN A 349 -15.50 17.41 -16.91
CA ASN A 349 -16.75 18.01 -16.46
C ASN A 349 -16.50 18.97 -15.28
N GLU A 350 -17.57 19.59 -14.81
CA GLU A 350 -17.51 20.61 -13.77
C GLU A 350 -17.05 20.08 -12.40
N LEU A 351 -17.24 18.80 -12.13
CA LEU A 351 -16.82 18.18 -10.88
C LEU A 351 -15.29 18.15 -10.78
N HIS A 352 -14.60 17.90 -11.89
CA HIS A 352 -13.13 17.95 -11.94
C HIS A 352 -12.59 19.35 -11.62
N LEU A 353 -13.28 20.41 -12.06
CA LEU A 353 -12.96 21.80 -11.68
C LEU A 353 -13.18 22.05 -10.18
N ALA A 354 -14.27 21.51 -9.60
CA ALA A 354 -14.52 21.60 -8.17
C ALA A 354 -13.41 20.95 -7.34
N TYR A 355 -12.92 19.78 -7.76
CA TYR A 355 -11.82 19.08 -7.11
C TYR A 355 -10.50 19.85 -7.22
N CYS A 356 -10.22 20.47 -8.37
CA CYS A 356 -9.06 21.36 -8.51
C CYS A 356 -9.10 22.52 -7.50
N LEU A 357 -10.28 23.08 -7.20
CA LEU A 357 -10.42 24.11 -6.17
C LEU A 357 -10.25 23.54 -4.76
N LYS A 358 -10.88 22.39 -4.46
CA LYS A 358 -10.79 21.70 -3.17
C LYS A 358 -9.35 21.41 -2.75
N TYR A 359 -8.52 20.98 -3.69
CA TYR A 359 -7.12 20.60 -3.46
C TYR A 359 -6.12 21.68 -3.94
N GLU A 360 -6.59 22.89 -4.24
CA GLU A 360 -5.79 24.04 -4.68
C GLU A 360 -4.87 23.79 -5.89
N LYS A 361 -5.28 22.91 -6.82
CA LYS A 361 -4.54 22.56 -8.05
C LYS A 361 -4.88 23.52 -9.21
N PHE A 362 -4.56 24.80 -9.06
CA PHE A 362 -4.96 25.83 -10.03
C PHE A 362 -4.29 25.72 -11.40
N SER A 363 -3.08 25.16 -11.49
CA SER A 363 -2.43 24.88 -12.78
C SER A 363 -3.24 23.89 -13.61
N VAL A 364 -3.74 22.82 -12.99
CA VAL A 364 -4.61 21.82 -13.63
C VAL A 364 -6.00 22.37 -13.92
N PHE A 365 -6.55 23.20 -13.02
CA PHE A 365 -7.78 23.94 -13.29
C PHE A 365 -7.70 24.70 -14.62
N ARG A 366 -6.63 25.48 -14.81
CA ARG A 366 -6.39 26.24 -16.04
C ARG A 366 -6.19 25.32 -17.25
N TYR A 367 -5.46 24.21 -17.07
CA TYR A 367 -5.24 23.22 -18.11
C TYR A 367 -6.56 22.57 -18.59
N PHE A 368 -7.46 22.21 -17.69
CA PHE A 368 -8.77 21.66 -18.03
C PHE A 368 -9.65 22.63 -18.80
N LEU A 369 -9.65 23.91 -18.42
CA LEU A 369 -10.33 24.95 -19.18
C LEU A 369 -9.77 25.06 -20.61
N LYS A 370 -8.43 25.03 -20.77
CA LYS A 370 -7.79 25.03 -22.10
C LYS A 370 -8.13 23.79 -22.93
N LYS A 371 -8.31 22.62 -22.29
CA LYS A 371 -8.75 21.38 -22.96
C LYS A 371 -10.25 21.34 -23.28
N GLY A 372 -10.99 22.42 -23.00
CA GLY A 372 -12.40 22.53 -23.35
C GLY A 372 -13.33 21.80 -22.36
N CYS A 373 -12.95 21.75 -21.08
CA CYS A 373 -13.84 21.27 -20.01
C CYS A 373 -15.22 21.93 -20.14
N LEU A 374 -16.27 21.11 -20.19
CA LEU A 374 -17.64 21.60 -20.33
C LEU A 374 -18.03 22.38 -19.06
N LEU A 375 -18.54 23.60 -19.28
CA LEU A 375 -19.01 24.49 -18.21
C LEU A 375 -20.53 24.45 -18.06
N ALA A 376 -21.22 23.46 -18.62
CA ALA A 376 -22.64 23.23 -18.43
C ALA A 376 -23.00 21.80 -18.89
N PRO A 377 -23.97 21.14 -18.24
CA PRO A 377 -24.73 21.57 -17.06
C PRO A 377 -23.93 21.45 -15.75
N TRP A 378 -24.18 22.33 -14.77
CA TRP A 378 -23.53 22.26 -13.45
C TRP A 378 -24.32 21.43 -12.45
N ASN A 379 -24.19 20.11 -12.54
CA ASN A 379 -24.94 19.20 -11.65
C ASN A 379 -24.45 19.29 -10.20
N HIS A 380 -23.19 19.68 -10.01
CA HIS A 380 -22.52 19.77 -8.70
C HIS A 380 -22.22 21.22 -8.27
N ILE A 381 -23.03 22.20 -8.70
CA ILE A 381 -22.77 23.63 -8.45
C ILE A 381 -22.59 23.98 -6.97
N SER A 382 -23.35 23.36 -6.07
CA SER A 382 -23.25 23.62 -4.64
C SER A 382 -21.90 23.17 -4.07
N GLU A 383 -21.40 22.02 -4.50
CA GLU A 383 -20.08 21.51 -4.12
C GLU A 383 -18.97 22.43 -4.67
N PHE A 384 -19.10 22.84 -5.93
CA PHE A 384 -18.19 23.79 -6.56
C PHE A 384 -18.13 25.12 -5.80
N ILE A 385 -19.28 25.73 -5.47
CA ILE A 385 -19.36 27.01 -4.74
C ILE A 385 -18.69 26.87 -3.36
N ASN A 386 -18.94 25.78 -2.64
CA ASN A 386 -18.31 25.56 -1.33
C ASN A 386 -16.77 25.52 -1.45
N HIS A 387 -16.24 24.80 -2.44
CA HIS A 387 -14.80 24.76 -2.68
C HIS A 387 -14.24 26.09 -3.19
N ALA A 388 -15.00 26.82 -4.01
CA ALA A 388 -14.63 28.14 -4.51
C ALA A 388 -14.55 29.18 -3.38
N ILE A 389 -15.49 29.14 -2.41
CA ILE A 389 -15.45 29.99 -1.20
C ILE A 389 -14.20 29.70 -0.37
N ASN A 390 -13.82 28.43 -0.23
CA ASN A 390 -12.60 28.07 0.50
C ASN A 390 -11.34 28.52 -0.26
N ALA A 391 -11.32 28.42 -1.59
CA ALA A 391 -10.21 28.82 -2.45
C ALA A 391 -10.16 30.34 -2.76
N GLN A 392 -11.04 31.14 -2.14
CA GLN A 392 -11.24 32.55 -2.50
C GLN A 392 -9.99 33.42 -2.32
N ILE A 393 -9.11 33.10 -1.35
CA ILE A 393 -7.88 33.88 -1.09
C ILE A 393 -6.96 33.89 -2.32
N LYS A 394 -7.01 32.81 -3.12
CA LYS A 394 -6.25 32.64 -4.35
C LYS A 394 -7.12 32.81 -5.60
N TYR A 395 -8.22 33.56 -5.53
CA TYR A 395 -9.15 33.73 -6.66
C TYR A 395 -8.47 34.15 -7.97
N LYS A 396 -7.40 34.96 -7.90
CA LYS A 396 -6.61 35.41 -9.06
C LYS A 396 -6.05 34.24 -9.88
N GLU A 397 -5.79 33.09 -9.25
CA GLU A 397 -5.25 31.91 -9.92
C GLU A 397 -6.29 31.16 -10.77
N TRP A 398 -7.59 31.28 -10.48
CA TRP A 398 -8.64 30.42 -11.06
C TRP A 398 -9.89 31.17 -11.56
N LEU A 399 -10.42 32.13 -10.81
CA LEU A 399 -11.69 32.79 -11.12
C LEU A 399 -11.64 33.57 -12.44
N PRO A 400 -10.60 34.38 -12.73
CA PRO A 400 -10.50 35.07 -14.02
C PRO A 400 -10.50 34.10 -15.21
N HIS A 401 -9.85 32.95 -15.05
CA HIS A 401 -9.74 31.93 -16.08
C HIS A 401 -11.08 31.24 -16.33
N LEU A 402 -11.83 30.95 -15.27
CA LEU A 402 -13.17 30.37 -15.36
C LEU A 402 -14.14 31.32 -16.08
N LEU A 403 -14.16 32.60 -15.68
CA LEU A 403 -15.04 33.60 -16.29
C LEU A 403 -14.73 33.81 -17.78
N LEU A 404 -13.44 33.80 -18.14
CA LEU A 404 -13.05 33.84 -19.54
C LEU A 404 -13.48 32.64 -20.35
N ALA A 405 -13.42 31.46 -19.75
CA ALA A 405 -13.79 30.21 -20.41
C ALA A 405 -15.29 30.18 -20.76
N GLY A 406 -16.06 31.20 -20.36
CA GLY A 406 -17.47 31.37 -20.71
C GLY A 406 -18.43 30.98 -19.59
N PHE A 407 -17.93 30.81 -18.36
CA PHE A 407 -18.76 30.56 -17.19
C PHE A 407 -19.68 31.76 -16.92
N ASP A 408 -20.97 31.51 -16.73
CA ASP A 408 -21.93 32.56 -16.38
C ASP A 408 -21.78 32.92 -14.89
N PRO A 409 -21.28 34.13 -14.54
CA PRO A 409 -21.06 34.50 -13.15
C PRO A 409 -22.34 34.53 -12.31
N LEU A 410 -23.53 34.63 -12.94
CA LEU A 410 -24.81 34.53 -12.22
C LEU A 410 -24.94 33.21 -11.46
N THR A 411 -24.29 32.14 -11.94
CA THR A 411 -24.32 30.84 -11.27
C THR A 411 -23.52 30.80 -9.96
N LEU A 412 -22.56 31.71 -9.77
CA LEU A 412 -21.85 31.87 -8.48
C LEU A 412 -22.67 32.67 -7.47
N LEU A 413 -23.51 33.61 -7.91
CA LEU A 413 -24.22 34.62 -7.08
C LEU A 413 -25.38 34.04 -6.23
N SER A 414 -25.10 32.95 -5.54
CA SER A 414 -25.90 32.36 -4.46
C SER A 414 -25.71 33.11 -3.14
N SER A 415 -26.54 32.80 -2.15
CA SER A 415 -26.39 33.36 -0.79
C SER A 415 -25.04 33.00 -0.18
N SER A 416 -24.62 31.75 -0.32
CA SER A 416 -23.34 31.28 0.22
C SER A 416 -22.18 32.10 -0.33
N TRP A 417 -22.13 32.36 -1.64
CA TRP A 417 -21.08 33.18 -2.24
C TRP A 417 -21.20 34.63 -1.80
N ILE A 418 -22.39 35.23 -1.98
CA ILE A 418 -22.63 36.65 -1.68
C ILE A 418 -22.39 36.96 -0.23
N ASP A 419 -22.54 36.04 0.73
CA ASP A 419 -22.32 36.33 2.14
C ASP A 419 -20.88 36.04 2.59
N SER A 420 -20.15 35.15 1.89
CA SER A 420 -18.89 34.58 2.39
C SER A 420 -17.63 35.09 1.70
N VAL A 421 -17.69 35.56 0.45
CA VAL A 421 -16.46 36.02 -0.25
C VAL A 421 -16.06 37.43 0.18
N SER A 422 -14.82 37.86 -0.04
CA SER A 422 -14.42 39.26 0.23
C SER A 422 -15.14 40.26 -0.70
N ASP A 423 -15.23 41.53 -0.29
CA ASP A 423 -15.84 42.58 -1.11
C ASP A 423 -15.15 42.73 -2.48
N ASP A 424 -13.82 42.60 -2.54
CA ASP A 424 -13.06 42.68 -3.79
C ASP A 424 -13.44 41.55 -4.77
N ILE A 425 -13.60 40.33 -4.27
CA ILE A 425 -13.98 39.16 -5.08
C ILE A 425 -15.43 39.29 -5.55
N LEU A 426 -16.30 39.79 -4.68
CA LEU A 426 -17.70 40.05 -5.03
C LEU A 426 -17.80 41.11 -6.12
N ILE A 427 -17.10 42.24 -5.98
CA ILE A 427 -17.01 43.30 -6.99
C ILE A 427 -16.49 42.70 -8.30
N PHE A 428 -15.39 41.95 -8.26
CA PHE A 428 -14.83 41.29 -9.45
C PHE A 428 -15.82 40.36 -10.15
N THR A 429 -16.56 39.54 -9.39
CA THR A 429 -17.58 38.64 -9.95
C THR A 429 -18.70 39.44 -10.62
N LEU A 430 -19.15 40.52 -9.97
CA LEU A 430 -20.23 41.35 -10.49
C LEU A 430 -19.78 42.19 -11.70
N GLU A 431 -18.50 42.52 -11.85
CA GLU A 431 -17.97 43.18 -13.06
C GLU A 431 -18.11 42.35 -14.33
N PHE A 432 -18.23 41.02 -14.20
CA PHE A 432 -18.47 40.10 -15.30
C PHE A 432 -19.96 39.79 -15.49
N THR A 433 -20.83 40.28 -14.60
CA THR A 433 -22.27 39.97 -14.60
C THR A 433 -23.07 41.03 -15.37
N ASN A 434 -23.95 40.58 -16.27
CA ASN A 434 -24.89 41.50 -16.92
C ASN A 434 -26.00 41.90 -15.96
N TRP A 435 -25.87 43.09 -15.37
CA TRP A 435 -26.83 43.68 -14.44
C TRP A 435 -28.28 43.71 -14.94
N LYS A 436 -28.52 43.83 -16.25
CA LYS A 436 -29.89 43.77 -16.80
C LYS A 436 -30.55 42.40 -16.65
N ARG A 437 -29.74 41.36 -16.43
CA ARG A 437 -30.17 39.97 -16.23
C ARG A 437 -30.07 39.54 -14.77
N LEU A 438 -29.71 40.46 -13.86
CA LEU A 438 -29.57 40.14 -12.46
C LEU A 438 -30.95 39.84 -11.85
N PRO A 439 -31.15 38.69 -11.20
CA PRO A 439 -32.43 38.39 -10.58
C PRO A 439 -32.75 39.36 -9.42
N PRO A 440 -34.01 39.78 -9.23
CA PRO A 440 -34.40 40.68 -8.13
C PRO A 440 -34.05 40.12 -6.74
N THR A 441 -34.02 38.79 -6.61
CA THR A 441 -33.60 38.12 -5.38
C THR A 441 -32.13 38.38 -5.06
N VAL A 442 -31.27 38.30 -6.07
CA VAL A 442 -29.83 38.59 -5.96
C VAL A 442 -29.59 40.07 -5.66
N GLU A 443 -30.32 40.98 -6.31
CA GLU A 443 -30.27 42.42 -6.03
C GLU A 443 -30.59 42.75 -4.56
N LYS A 444 -31.61 42.10 -4.01
CA LYS A 444 -32.00 42.28 -2.61
C LYS A 444 -30.89 41.80 -1.66
N MET A 445 -30.25 40.68 -1.97
CA MET A 445 -29.14 40.13 -1.17
C MET A 445 -27.91 41.05 -1.23
N LEU A 446 -27.55 41.53 -2.42
CA LEU A 446 -26.46 42.48 -2.59
C LEU A 446 -26.72 43.79 -1.84
N SER A 447 -27.95 44.31 -1.87
CA SER A 447 -28.33 45.54 -1.14
C SER A 447 -28.24 45.36 0.37
N ALA A 448 -28.66 44.20 0.87
CA ALA A 448 -28.54 43.85 2.28
C ALA A 448 -27.07 43.74 2.71
N ARG A 449 -26.22 43.10 1.92
CA ARG A 449 -24.77 43.02 2.19
C ARG A 449 -24.10 44.40 2.13
N ALA A 450 -24.39 45.19 1.10
CA ALA A 450 -23.83 46.54 0.89
C ALA A 450 -24.01 47.44 2.13
N SER A 451 -25.17 47.36 2.76
CA SER A 451 -25.50 48.14 3.96
C SER A 451 -24.52 47.91 5.12
N ASN A 452 -23.82 46.78 5.13
CA ASN A 452 -22.89 46.35 6.18
C ASN A 452 -21.45 46.11 5.67
N SER A 453 -21.14 46.43 4.42
CA SER A 453 -19.86 46.14 3.75
C SER A 453 -18.99 47.40 3.59
N SER A 454 -17.83 47.25 2.93
CA SER A 454 -16.93 48.35 2.62
C SER A 454 -17.60 49.46 1.80
N TRP A 455 -17.07 50.67 1.95
CA TRP A 455 -17.47 51.83 1.15
C TRP A 455 -17.31 51.59 -0.36
N ALA A 456 -16.31 50.78 -0.76
CA ALA A 456 -16.10 50.41 -2.16
C ALA A 456 -17.29 49.62 -2.72
N LEU A 457 -17.79 48.60 -2.01
CA LEU A 457 -18.96 47.83 -2.43
C LEU A 457 -20.23 48.71 -2.46
N GLN A 458 -20.40 49.60 -1.47
CA GLN A 458 -21.53 50.54 -1.43
C GLN A 458 -21.54 51.49 -2.63
N GLN A 459 -20.40 52.09 -2.97
CA GLN A 459 -20.27 52.93 -4.15
C GLN A 459 -20.50 52.16 -5.44
N TRP A 460 -19.98 50.93 -5.52
CA TRP A 460 -20.09 50.11 -6.71
C TRP A 460 -21.54 49.70 -7.01
N ILE A 461 -22.33 49.32 -5.98
CA ILE A 461 -23.75 48.94 -6.13
C ILE A 461 -24.65 50.16 -6.42
N THR A 462 -24.32 51.32 -5.86
CA THR A 462 -25.11 52.56 -6.08
C THR A 462 -24.83 53.21 -7.44
N ALA A 463 -23.69 52.90 -8.05
CA ALA A 463 -23.37 53.33 -9.40
C ALA A 463 -24.03 52.40 -10.43
N VAL A 464 -25.00 52.92 -11.18
CA VAL A 464 -25.49 52.25 -12.40
C VAL A 464 -24.27 51.97 -13.29
N PRO A 465 -24.04 50.72 -13.77
CA PRO A 465 -22.89 50.43 -14.61
C PRO A 465 -22.93 51.32 -15.85
N SER A 466 -21.81 51.97 -16.17
CA SER A 466 -21.74 52.88 -17.32
C SER A 466 -22.20 52.18 -18.61
N LEU A 467 -22.78 52.93 -19.55
CA LEU A 467 -23.19 52.37 -20.84
C LEU A 467 -22.03 51.61 -21.52
N THR A 468 -20.80 52.12 -21.38
CA THR A 468 -19.57 51.48 -21.83
C THR A 468 -19.37 50.09 -21.23
N HIS A 469 -19.58 49.94 -19.92
CA HIS A 469 -19.50 48.65 -19.23
C HIS A 469 -20.57 47.66 -19.71
N LEU A 470 -21.80 48.13 -19.88
CA LEU A 470 -22.89 47.30 -20.41
C LEU A 470 -22.65 46.87 -21.86
N CYS A 471 -22.09 47.75 -22.69
CA CYS A 471 -21.66 47.44 -24.05
C CYS A 471 -20.55 46.37 -24.05
N ARG A 472 -19.53 46.51 -23.19
CA ARG A 472 -18.45 45.53 -23.00
C ARG A 472 -19.00 44.14 -22.71
N LEU A 473 -19.90 44.03 -21.73
CA LEU A 473 -20.51 42.75 -21.34
C LEU A 473 -21.36 42.16 -22.48
N LYS A 474 -22.13 43.00 -23.18
CA LYS A 474 -22.97 42.53 -24.29
C LYS A 474 -22.11 41.99 -25.44
N ILE A 475 -21.02 42.66 -25.76
CA ILE A 475 -20.06 42.23 -26.78
C ILE A 475 -19.39 40.92 -26.35
N ARG A 476 -18.88 40.83 -25.10
CA ARG A 476 -18.31 39.59 -24.56
C ARG A 476 -19.27 38.41 -24.64
N SER A 477 -20.54 38.61 -24.25
CA SER A 477 -21.56 37.56 -24.33
C SER A 477 -21.90 37.08 -25.75
N SER A 478 -21.47 37.83 -26.77
CA SER A 478 -21.72 37.52 -28.18
C SER A 478 -20.49 36.95 -28.88
N LEU A 479 -19.32 37.00 -28.23
CA LEU A 479 -18.05 36.49 -28.75
C LEU A 479 -17.74 35.13 -28.14
N LYS A 480 -17.07 34.28 -28.92
CA LYS A 480 -16.51 33.04 -28.39
C LYS A 480 -15.29 33.34 -27.51
N PRO A 481 -14.97 32.51 -26.51
CA PRO A 481 -13.78 32.67 -25.66
C PRO A 481 -12.48 32.84 -26.46
N GLU A 482 -12.30 32.03 -27.52
CA GLU A 482 -11.14 32.07 -28.42
C GLU A 482 -10.94 33.44 -29.11
N HIS A 483 -12.02 34.17 -29.36
CA HIS A 483 -11.98 35.49 -29.97
C HIS A 483 -11.63 36.60 -28.97
N LEU A 484 -12.00 36.43 -27.70
CA LEU A 484 -11.68 37.38 -26.63
C LEU A 484 -10.20 37.34 -26.21
N LEU A 485 -9.52 36.25 -26.55
CA LEU A 485 -8.09 36.06 -26.31
C LEU A 485 -7.21 36.54 -27.49
N SER A 486 -7.82 36.94 -28.61
CA SER A 486 -7.08 37.38 -29.80
C SER A 486 -7.15 38.90 -29.97
N ASP A 487 -6.04 39.56 -29.68
CA ASP A 487 -5.87 41.00 -29.89
C ASP A 487 -6.15 41.40 -31.34
N SER A 488 -5.65 40.59 -32.29
CA SER A 488 -5.90 40.81 -33.72
C SER A 488 -7.38 40.73 -34.07
N PHE A 489 -8.11 39.78 -33.48
CA PHE A 489 -9.54 39.63 -33.74
C PHE A 489 -10.33 40.78 -33.13
N ILE A 490 -10.02 41.15 -31.88
CA ILE A 490 -10.69 42.27 -31.20
C ILE A 490 -10.49 43.57 -31.98
N GLN A 491 -9.26 43.86 -32.43
CA GLN A 491 -8.95 45.07 -33.21
C GLN A 491 -9.65 45.12 -34.58
N GLN A 492 -10.11 43.99 -35.10
CA GLN A 492 -10.88 43.91 -36.34
C GLN A 492 -12.39 44.14 -36.15
N LEU A 493 -12.89 44.15 -34.91
CA LEU A 493 -14.30 44.44 -34.65
C LEU A 493 -14.63 45.89 -35.03
N PRO A 494 -15.81 46.17 -35.60
CA PRO A 494 -16.23 47.52 -35.98
C PRO A 494 -16.70 48.32 -34.75
N LEU A 495 -15.81 48.51 -33.77
CA LEU A 495 -16.07 49.20 -32.51
C LEU A 495 -15.20 50.45 -32.38
N PRO A 496 -15.59 51.44 -31.55
CA PRO A 496 -14.70 52.51 -31.13
C PRO A 496 -13.42 51.96 -30.50
N ARG A 497 -12.26 52.57 -30.80
CA ARG A 497 -10.94 52.17 -30.23
C ARG A 497 -10.92 52.07 -28.71
N SER A 498 -11.67 52.94 -28.03
CA SER A 498 -11.82 52.88 -26.57
C SER A 498 -12.43 51.55 -26.12
N LEU A 499 -13.43 51.03 -26.83
CA LEU A 499 -14.06 49.75 -26.51
C LEU A 499 -13.17 48.54 -26.88
N HIS A 500 -12.29 48.66 -27.87
CA HIS A 500 -11.33 47.60 -28.20
C HIS A 500 -10.40 47.30 -27.03
N SER A 501 -9.76 48.31 -26.45
CA SER A 501 -8.90 48.19 -25.26
C SER A 501 -9.63 47.52 -24.08
N TYR A 502 -10.90 47.87 -23.83
CA TYR A 502 -11.68 47.25 -22.75
C TYR A 502 -12.15 45.82 -23.03
N LEU A 503 -12.12 45.38 -24.29
CA LEU A 503 -12.43 44.01 -24.68
C LEU A 503 -11.21 43.10 -24.56
N LEU A 504 -9.99 43.66 -24.68
CA LEU A 504 -8.76 42.94 -24.44
C LEU A 504 -8.79 42.36 -23.02
N TYR A 505 -8.60 41.06 -22.93
CA TYR A 505 -8.61 40.38 -21.65
C TYR A 505 -7.44 40.83 -20.75
N GLU A 506 -6.26 41.04 -21.34
CA GLU A 506 -5.07 41.52 -20.62
C GLU A 506 -5.31 42.83 -19.87
N GLU A 507 -6.10 43.73 -20.45
CA GLU A 507 -6.37 45.04 -19.85
C GLU A 507 -7.31 44.92 -18.64
N VAL A 508 -8.24 43.94 -18.66
CA VAL A 508 -9.08 43.60 -17.49
C VAL A 508 -8.26 42.95 -16.39
N LEU A 509 -7.30 42.09 -16.74
CA LEU A 509 -6.38 41.50 -15.78
C LEU A 509 -5.48 42.55 -15.13
N ARG A 510 -4.87 43.45 -15.92
CA ARG A 510 -4.02 44.53 -15.42
C ARG A 510 -4.77 45.44 -14.45
N MET A 511 -6.01 45.84 -14.76
CA MET A 511 -6.84 46.66 -13.89
C MET A 511 -7.14 46.00 -12.52
N ASN A 512 -7.09 44.67 -12.45
CA ASN A 512 -7.33 43.89 -11.24
C ASN A 512 -6.03 43.33 -10.61
N GLU A 513 -4.86 43.83 -11.07
CA GLU A 513 -3.53 43.38 -10.62
C GLU A 513 -3.38 41.85 -10.69
N ILE A 514 -3.87 41.25 -11.77
CA ILE A 514 -3.69 39.83 -12.08
C ILE A 514 -2.54 39.75 -13.09
N PRO A 515 -1.48 38.95 -12.81
CA PRO A 515 -0.35 38.82 -13.72
C PRO A 515 -0.80 38.44 -15.14
N GLU A 516 -0.14 38.99 -16.16
CA GLU A 516 -0.40 38.64 -17.56
C GLU A 516 -0.26 37.13 -17.76
N LEU A 517 -1.27 36.56 -18.42
CA LEU A 517 -1.31 35.15 -18.80
C LEU A 517 -0.26 34.94 -19.90
N VAL A 518 0.98 34.59 -19.53
CA VAL A 518 1.99 34.25 -20.54
C VAL A 518 1.50 33.03 -21.32
N THR A 519 1.09 33.26 -22.55
CA THR A 519 0.87 32.23 -23.57
C THR A 519 2.22 31.70 -24.02
N HIS A 520 2.90 30.96 -23.15
CA HIS A 520 3.87 30.01 -23.68
C HIS A 520 3.07 28.91 -24.38
N ASP A 521 3.10 28.94 -25.72
CA ASP A 521 2.93 27.76 -26.61
C ASP A 521 4.06 26.72 -26.37
N GLY A 522 4.56 26.63 -25.14
CA GLY A 522 5.47 25.59 -24.73
C GLY A 522 4.65 24.40 -24.27
N GLU A 523 4.93 23.24 -24.83
CA GLU A 523 4.97 22.00 -24.07
C GLU A 523 5.41 22.35 -22.64
N VAL A 524 4.47 22.29 -21.69
CA VAL A 524 4.76 22.60 -20.31
C VAL A 524 5.58 21.41 -19.80
N SER A 525 6.91 21.57 -19.87
CA SER A 525 7.95 20.87 -19.13
C SER A 525 7.56 19.49 -18.60
N GLU A 526 8.11 18.42 -19.19
CA GLU A 526 8.23 17.05 -18.64
C GLU A 526 9.02 16.97 -17.31
N ALA A 527 9.03 18.04 -16.51
CA ALA A 527 9.72 18.08 -15.23
C ALA A 527 9.02 19.07 -14.31
N THR A 528 8.21 18.55 -13.39
CA THR A 528 8.42 18.59 -11.93
C THR A 528 7.25 17.95 -11.20
#